data_AF-A0A1Q7HB78-F1
#
_entry.id   AF-A0A1Q7HB78-F1
#
_cell.length_a   1.000
_cell.length_b   1.000
_cell.length_c   1.000
_cell.angle_alpha   90.00
_cell.angle_beta   90.00
_cell.angle_gamma   90.00
#
_symmetry.space_group_name_H-M   'P 1'
#
loop_
_entity.id
_entity.type
_entity.pdbx_description
1 polymer ?
#
loop_
_entity_poly.entity_id
_entity_poly.type
_entity_poly.pdbx_seq_one_letter_code
_entity_poly.pdbx_strand_id
1 'polypeptide(L)'
;MPIAFDRYVNLHLRNNPSVDRKEFASRLREAVNARKAGARCACGALIWSIGSAEVGAACFTCITGDAWPDADYEIDEVLGLEATV
;
A
#
# COMPACT_ATOMS: atom_id res chain seq x y z
N MET A 1 4.27 -8.47 -5.63
CA MET A 1 3.47 -9.64 -5.20
C MET A 1 2.03 -9.28 -4.78
N PRO A 2 1.00 -9.73 -5.51
CA PRO A 2 -0.41 -9.56 -5.14
C PRO A 2 -0.75 -10.22 -3.77
N ILE A 3 -1.47 -9.52 -2.88
CA ILE A 3 -2.08 -10.08 -1.67
C ILE A 3 -3.49 -9.52 -1.38
N ALA A 4 -4.40 -10.39 -0.92
CA ALA A 4 -5.72 -9.96 -0.45
C ALA A 4 -5.63 -9.08 0.81
N PHE A 5 -6.51 -8.08 0.91
CA PHE A 5 -6.55 -7.09 2.00
C PHE A 5 -6.49 -7.72 3.40
N ASP A 6 -7.45 -8.59 3.73
CA ASP A 6 -7.51 -9.22 5.05
C ASP A 6 -6.32 -10.15 5.33
N ARG A 7 -5.75 -10.75 4.28
CA ARG A 7 -4.55 -11.58 4.41
C ARG A 7 -3.35 -10.71 4.81
N TYR A 8 -3.21 -9.52 4.22
CA TYR A 8 -2.15 -8.58 4.61
C TYR A 8 -2.36 -8.01 6.02
N VAL A 9 -3.60 -7.65 6.39
CA VAL A 9 -3.92 -7.23 7.78
C VAL A 9 -3.50 -8.28 8.79
N ASN A 10 -3.86 -9.55 8.56
CA ASN A 10 -3.47 -10.62 9.46
C ASN A 10 -1.95 -10.87 9.48
N LEU A 11 -1.26 -10.72 8.33
CA LEU A 11 0.19 -10.84 8.26
C LEU A 11 0.89 -9.73 9.05
N HIS A 12 0.46 -8.48 8.86
CA HIS A 12 1.02 -7.33 9.56
C HIS A 12 0.90 -7.49 11.08
N LEU A 13 -0.28 -7.88 11.58
CA LEU A 13 -0.52 -8.07 13.01
C LEU A 13 0.27 -9.23 13.63
N ARG A 14 0.53 -10.31 12.87
CA ARG A 14 1.41 -11.39 13.34
C ARG A 14 2.83 -10.91 13.60
N ASN A 15 3.33 -10.00 12.77
CA ASN A 15 4.68 -9.45 12.90
C ASN A 15 4.74 -8.22 13.82
N ASN A 16 3.61 -7.54 14.02
CA ASN A 16 3.48 -6.33 14.82
C ASN A 16 2.31 -6.48 15.82
N PRO A 17 2.43 -7.34 16.85
CA PRO A 17 1.32 -7.69 17.74
C PRO A 17 0.82 -6.53 18.63
N SER A 18 1.59 -5.44 18.75
CA SER A 18 1.19 -4.23 19.47
C SER A 18 0.31 -3.28 18.65
N VAL A 19 0.18 -3.50 17.34
CA VAL A 19 -0.62 -2.65 16.46
C VAL A 19 -2.09 -2.98 16.63
N ASP A 20 -2.93 -1.95 16.80
CA ASP A 20 -4.38 -2.14 16.83
C ASP A 20 -4.90 -2.54 15.44
N ARG A 21 -5.66 -3.64 15.39
CA ARG A 21 -6.20 -4.19 14.15
C ARG A 21 -7.10 -3.19 13.42
N LYS A 22 -7.97 -2.51 14.15
CA LYS A 22 -8.98 -1.63 13.55
C LYS A 22 -8.31 -0.37 13.02
N GLU A 23 -7.36 0.17 13.76
CA GLU A 23 -6.58 1.33 13.38
C GLU A 23 -5.75 1.06 12.11
N PHE A 24 -5.00 -0.05 12.08
CA PHE A 24 -4.20 -0.43 10.90
C PHE A 24 -5.08 -0.73 9.68
N ALA A 25 -6.18 -1.48 9.87
CA ALA A 25 -7.10 -1.76 8.77
C ALA A 25 -7.74 -0.48 8.21
N SER A 26 -8.02 0.53 9.05
CA SER A 26 -8.52 1.84 8.58
C SER A 26 -7.49 2.53 7.69
N ARG A 27 -6.25 2.67 8.17
CA ARG A 27 -5.17 3.33 7.40
C ARG A 27 -4.91 2.62 6.07
N LEU A 28 -4.85 1.30 6.08
CA LEU A 28 -4.66 0.52 4.86
C LEU A 28 -5.84 0.69 3.89
N ARG A 29 -7.08 0.72 4.37
CA ARG A 29 -8.26 0.95 3.53
C ARG A 29 -8.25 2.34 2.92
N GLU A 30 -7.88 3.36 3.69
CA GLU A 30 -7.70 4.73 3.20
C GLU A 30 -6.64 4.80 2.10
N ALA A 31 -5.48 4.18 2.29
CA ALA A 31 -4.42 4.13 1.28
C ALA A 31 -4.85 3.39 0.01
N VAL A 32 -5.55 2.25 0.13
CA VAL A 32 -6.10 1.51 -1.02
C VAL A 32 -7.10 2.36 -1.79
N ASN A 33 -8.00 3.07 -1.11
CA ASN A 33 -8.98 3.93 -1.77
C ASN A 33 -8.32 5.14 -2.44
N ALA A 34 -7.32 5.75 -1.80
CA ALA A 34 -6.53 6.83 -2.39
C ALA A 34 -5.80 6.34 -3.65
N ARG A 35 -5.22 5.14 -3.60
CA ARG A 35 -4.55 4.52 -4.75
C ARG A 35 -5.51 4.24 -5.91
N LYS A 36 -6.72 3.76 -5.61
CA LYS A 36 -7.82 3.59 -6.59
C LYS A 36 -8.25 4.91 -7.22
N ALA A 37 -8.24 6.00 -6.45
CA ALA A 37 -8.54 7.34 -6.92
C ALA A 37 -7.37 8.00 -7.69
N GLY A 38 -6.27 7.29 -7.92
CA GLY A 38 -5.12 7.80 -8.66
C GLY A 38 -4.20 8.72 -7.85
N ALA A 39 -4.23 8.65 -6.52
CA ALA A 39 -3.30 9.41 -5.68
C ALA A 39 -1.84 9.12 -6.05
N ARG A 40 -1.02 10.18 -6.05
CA ARG A 40 0.38 10.14 -6.46
C ARG A 40 1.30 10.63 -5.36
N CYS A 41 2.49 10.06 -5.33
CA CYS A 41 3.63 10.57 -4.58
C CYS A 41 4.07 11.93 -5.14
N ALA A 42 4.83 12.70 -4.35
CA ALA A 42 5.45 13.94 -4.79
C ALA A 42 6.33 13.78 -6.05
N CYS A 43 6.92 12.60 -6.27
CA CYS A 43 7.68 12.30 -7.49
C CYS A 43 6.82 12.05 -8.74
N GLY A 44 5.49 12.05 -8.61
CA GLY A 44 4.53 11.81 -9.68
C GLY A 44 4.13 10.36 -9.89
N ALA A 45 4.84 9.38 -9.32
CA ALA A 45 4.43 7.97 -9.37
C ALA A 45 3.17 7.72 -8.54
N LEU A 46 2.40 6.70 -8.90
CA LEU A 46 1.25 6.27 -8.08
C LEU A 46 1.75 5.79 -6.70
N ILE A 47 0.97 6.04 -5.65
CA ILE A 47 1.35 5.61 -4.30
C ILE A 47 1.43 4.07 -4.20
N TRP A 48 2.20 3.58 -3.24
CA TRP A 48 2.20 2.15 -2.87
C TRP A 48 1.30 2.00 -1.65
N SER A 49 0.20 1.25 -1.76
CA SER A 49 -0.89 1.31 -0.78
C SER A 49 -0.44 0.82 0.59
N ILE A 50 0.32 -0.28 0.61
CA ILE A 50 0.87 -0.88 1.82
C ILE A 50 1.82 0.09 2.53
N GLY A 51 2.83 0.63 1.82
CA GLY A 51 3.76 1.58 2.42
C GLY A 51 3.07 2.87 2.84
N SER A 52 2.12 3.36 2.04
CA SER A 52 1.41 4.61 2.33
C SER A 52 0.49 4.54 3.55
N ALA A 53 0.06 3.33 3.95
CA ALA A 53 -0.67 3.14 5.20
C ALA A 53 0.16 3.45 6.45
N GLU A 54 1.50 3.45 6.33
CA GLU A 54 2.44 3.69 7.43
C GLU A 54 3.12 5.05 7.34
N VAL A 55 3.52 5.48 6.14
CA VAL A 55 4.35 6.68 5.96
C VAL A 55 3.65 7.85 5.26
N GLY A 56 2.37 7.71 4.92
CA GLY A 56 1.63 8.67 4.12
C GLY A 56 1.87 8.53 2.61
N ALA A 57 1.26 9.39 1.81
CA ALA A 57 1.12 9.25 0.35
C ALA A 57 2.47 9.22 -0.43
N ALA A 58 3.13 8.06 -0.45
CA ALA A 58 4.42 7.85 -1.09
C ALA A 58 4.44 6.58 -1.95
N CYS A 59 5.22 6.61 -3.03
CA CYS A 59 5.40 5.46 -3.91
C CYS A 59 6.46 4.51 -3.35
N PHE A 60 6.47 3.28 -3.86
CA PHE A 60 7.43 2.24 -3.45
C PHE A 60 8.88 2.76 -3.47
N THR A 61 9.34 3.28 -4.61
CA THR A 61 10.74 3.75 -4.77
C THR A 61 11.11 4.87 -3.80
N CYS A 62 10.19 5.80 -3.51
CA CYS A 62 10.48 6.87 -2.54
C CYS A 62 10.52 6.35 -1.09
N ILE A 63 9.86 5.22 -0.80
CA ILE A 63 9.85 4.60 0.53
C ILE A 63 11.07 3.71 0.73
N THR A 64 11.37 2.85 -0.24
CA THR A 64 12.38 1.78 -0.09
C THR A 64 13.74 2.15 -0.69
N GLY A 65 13.76 3.08 -1.66
CA GLY A 65 14.93 3.32 -2.52
C GLY A 65 15.06 2.31 -3.66
N ASP A 66 14.21 1.28 -3.72
CA ASP A 66 14.28 0.23 -4.73
C ASP A 66 13.49 0.59 -6.00
N ALA A 67 13.98 0.09 -7.13
CA ALA A 67 13.39 0.38 -8.44
C ALA A 67 12.09 -0.41 -8.72
N TRP A 68 11.97 -1.63 -8.18
CA TRP A 68 10.93 -2.59 -8.58
C TRP A 68 10.22 -3.22 -7.37
N PRO A 69 8.88 -3.22 -7.30
CA PRO A 69 8.11 -3.80 -6.20
C PRO A 69 7.69 -5.27 -6.44
N ASP A 70 8.29 -5.95 -7.41
CA ASP A 70 7.86 -7.28 -7.87
C ASP A 70 7.95 -8.34 -6.77
N ALA A 71 8.98 -8.26 -5.93
CA ALA A 71 9.18 -9.10 -4.75
C ALA A 71 8.39 -8.68 -3.49
N ASP A 72 7.77 -7.49 -3.50
CA ASP A 72 7.09 -6.93 -2.34
C ASP A 72 5.57 -7.04 -2.44
N TYR A 73 4.89 -7.12 -1.29
CA TYR A 73 3.43 -7.18 -1.31
C TYR A 73 2.80 -5.89 -1.83
N GLU A 74 1.66 -6.03 -2.52
CA GLU A 74 0.70 -4.96 -2.78
C GLU A 74 -0.71 -5.54 -2.78
N ILE A 75 -1.70 -4.75 -2.40
CA ILE A 75 -3.09 -5.17 -2.29
C ILE A 75 -3.67 -5.49 -3.68
N ASP A 76 -4.27 -6.67 -3.83
CA ASP A 76 -4.83 -7.15 -5.11
C ASP A 76 -5.81 -6.16 -5.74
N GLU A 77 -6.54 -5.43 -4.89
CA GLU A 77 -7.57 -4.47 -5.28
C GLU A 77 -7.04 -3.26 -6.07
N VAL A 78 -5.73 -3.00 -6.05
CA VAL A 78 -5.12 -1.87 -6.76
C VAL A 78 -4.30 -2.29 -7.99
N LEU A 79 -4.25 -3.58 -8.28
CA LEU A 79 -3.57 -4.11 -9.45
C LEU A 79 -4.39 -3.89 -10.71
N GLY A 80 -3.71 -3.73 -11.85
CA GLY A 80 -4.36 -3.42 -13.13
C GLY A 80 -4.88 -1.97 -13.24
N LEU A 81 -4.67 -1.15 -12.22
CA LEU A 81 -4.88 0.29 -12.29
C LEU A 81 -3.68 0.93 -12.99
N GLU A 82 -3.62 0.80 -14.31
CA GLU A 82 -2.74 1.61 -15.13
C GLU A 82 -3.18 3.08 -15.01
N ALA A 83 -2.19 3.98 -14.98
CA ALA A 83 -2.45 5.41 -15.06
C ALA A 83 -3.21 5.67 -16.37
N THR A 84 -4.52 5.82 -16.30
CA THR A 84 -5.31 6.28 -17.44
C THR A 84 -4.80 7.68 -17.74
N VAL A 85 -4.16 7.80 -18.91
CA VAL A 85 -3.69 9.05 -19.51
C VAL A 85 -4.87 9.95 -19.86
#